data_AF-A0A1B7VGF0-F1
#
_entry.id   AF-A0A1B7VGF0-F1
#
_cell.length_a   1.000
_cell.length_b   1.000
_cell.length_c   1.000
_cell.angle_alpha   90.00
_cell.angle_beta   90.00
_cell.angle_gamma   90.00
#
_symmetry.space_group_name_H-M   'P 1'
#
loop_
_entity.id
_entity.type
_entity.pdbx_description
1 polymer ?
#
loop_
_entity_poly.entity_id
_entity_poly.type
_entity_poly.pdbx_seq_one_letter_code
_entity_poly.pdbx_strand_id
1 'polypeptide(L)' 'MTDQELLQIIEKAARNKETTLDLSNNQLTTLPEAIAQLSNLSGLDLRNNQLTRL' A
#
# COMPACT_ATOMS: atom_id res chain seq x y z
N MET A 1 -6.69 -1.73 9.38
CA MET A 1 -6.78 -0.48 8.59
C MET A 1 -8.00 -0.56 7.70
N THR A 2 -8.69 0.55 7.45
CA THR A 2 -9.82 0.64 6.52
C THR A 2 -9.35 0.90 5.08
N ASP A 3 -10.20 0.59 4.10
CA ASP A 3 -9.88 0.82 2.69
C ASP A 3 -9.64 2.31 2.37
N GLN A 4 -10.38 3.20 3.03
CA GLN A 4 -10.22 4.65 2.87
C GLN A 4 -8.87 5.13 3.42
N GLU A 5 -8.45 4.63 4.59
CA GLU A 5 -7.14 4.97 5.17
C GLU A 5 -6.00 4.48 4.27
N LEU A 6 -6.12 3.26 3.73
CA LEU A 6 -5.14 2.71 2.80
C LEU A 6 -5.01 3.57 1.55
N LEU A 7 -6.13 4.00 0.96
CA LEU A 7 -6.14 4.84 -0.23
C LEU A 7 -5.42 6.18 0.03
N GLN A 8 -5.67 6.81 1.17
CA GLN A 8 -5.00 8.07 1.53
C GLN A 8 -3.49 7.91 1.71
N ILE A 9 -3.04 6.79 2.29
CA ILE A 9 -1.61 6.48 2.42
C ILE A 9 -0.97 6.34 1.04
N ILE A 10 -1.62 5.62 0.13
CA ILE A 10 -1.12 5.41 -1.24
C ILE A 10 -1.07 6.75 -2.00
N GLU A 11 -2.12 7.57 -1.95
CA GLU A 11 -2.14 8.88 -2.62
C GLU A 11 -1.04 9.80 -2.09
N LYS A 12 -0.82 9.80 -0.77
CA LYS A 12 0.25 10.57 -0.14
C LYS A 12 1.63 10.07 -0.61
N ALA A 13 1.86 8.76 -0.60
CA ALA A 13 3.11 8.16 -1.07
C ALA A 13 3.38 8.47 -2.56
N ALA A 14 2.33 8.43 -3.40
CA ALA A 14 2.42 8.79 -4.81
C ALA A 14 2.83 10.26 -5.00
N ARG A 15 2.19 11.17 -4.26
CA ARG A 15 2.50 12.61 -4.30
C ARG A 15 3.92 12.91 -3.83
N ASN A 16 4.40 12.19 -2.82
CA ASN A 16 5.73 12.35 -2.27
C ASN A 16 6.81 11.61 -3.06
N LYS A 17 6.44 10.84 -4.08
CA LYS A 17 7.33 9.97 -4.85
C LYS A 17 8.14 9.04 -3.95
N GLU A 18 7.49 8.46 -2.95
CA GLU A 18 8.14 7.54 -2.02
C GLU A 18 8.66 6.31 -2.77
N THR A 19 9.89 5.90 -2.45
CA THR A 19 10.54 4.72 -3.02
C THR A 19 10.30 3.47 -2.19
N THR A 20 9.80 3.62 -0.96
CA THR A 20 9.51 2.52 -0.04
C THR A 20 8.20 2.79 0.67
N LEU A 21 7.32 1.79 0.73
CA LEU A 21 6.04 1.87 1.43
C LEU A 21 5.88 0.65 2.34
N ASP A 22 5.70 0.90 3.63
CA ASP A 22 5.44 -0.14 4.63
C ASP A 22 3.95 -0.19 4.95
N LEU A 23 3.30 -1.29 4.55
CA LEU A 23 1.92 -1.60 4.92
C LEU A 23 1.85 -2.86 5.79
N SER A 24 2.95 -3.24 6.44
CA SER A 24 2.99 -4.42 7.29
C SER A 24 2.04 -4.30 8.49
N ASN A 25 1.51 -5.43 8.96
CA ASN A 25 0.65 -5.52 10.15
C ASN A 25 -0.69 -4.74 10.07
N ASN A 26 -1.23 -4.52 8.87
CA ASN A 26 -2.44 -3.72 8.68
C ASN A 26 -3.75 -4.52 8.53
N GLN A 27 -3.66 -5.85 8.62
CA GLN A 27 -4.79 -6.77 8.44
C GLN A 27 -5.46 -6.64 7.07
N LEU A 28 -4.70 -6.22 6.04
CA LEU A 28 -5.21 -6.06 4.68
C LEU A 28 -5.66 -7.38 4.11
N THR A 29 -6.87 -7.42 3.59
CA THR A 29 -7.43 -8.57 2.86
C THR A 29 -7.28 -8.42 1.36
N THR A 30 -7.18 -7.19 0.87
CA THR A 30 -6.95 -6.82 -0.54
C THR A 30 -5.96 -5.66 -0.63
N LEU A 31 -5.36 -5.47 -1.81
CA LEU A 31 -4.68 -4.24 -2.18
C LEU A 31 -5.54 -3.49 -3.23
N PRO A 32 -5.71 -2.17 -3.11
CA PRO A 32 -6.39 -1.39 -4.13
C PRO A 32 -5.53 -1.23 -5.38
N GLU A 33 -6.16 -1.14 -6.55
CA GLU A 33 -5.48 -0.88 -7.84
C GLU A 33 -4.67 0.42 -7.83
N ALA A 34 -5.04 1.34 -6.94
CA ALA A 34 -4.30 2.55 -6.60
C ALA A 34 -2.83 2.29 -6.23
N ILE A 35 -2.40 1.08 -5.87
CA ILE A 35 -0.97 0.81 -5.66
C ILE A 35 -0.15 0.99 -6.95
N ALA A 36 -0.76 0.81 -8.13
CA ALA A 36 -0.08 0.87 -9.43
C ALA A 36 0.37 2.27 -9.84
N GLN A 37 -0.19 3.33 -9.24
CA GLN A 37 0.23 4.73 -9.48
C GLN A 37 1.52 5.09 -8.71
N LEU A 38 2.01 4.23 -7.82
CA LEU A 38 3.29 4.40 -7.12
C LEU A 38 4.48 4.06 -8.04
N SER A 39 4.66 4.82 -9.12
CA SER A 39 5.66 4.56 -10.17
C SER A 39 7.12 4.66 -9.72
N ASN A 40 7.38 5.31 -8.58
CA ASN A 40 8.72 5.44 -8.00
C ASN A 40 9.02 4.37 -6.93
N LEU A 41 8.05 3.50 -6.63
CA LEU A 41 8.16 2.53 -5.54
C LEU A 41 9.11 1.39 -5.92
N SER A 42 10.16 1.24 -5.15
CA SER A 42 11.15 0.17 -5.25
C SER A 42 10.95 -0.90 -4.17
N GLY A 43 10.28 -0.57 -3.06
CA GLY A 43 10.01 -1.50 -1.97
C GLY A 43 8.59 -1.36 -1.43
N LEU A 44 7.89 -2.49 -1.32
CA LEU A 44 6.57 -2.57 -0.71
C LEU A 44 6.57 -3.70 0.34
N ASP A 45 6.38 -3.35 1.60
CA ASP A 45 6.28 -4.34 2.68
C ASP A 45 4.81 -4.64 3.00
N LEU A 46 4.41 -5.89 2.78
CA LEU A 46 3.05 -6.40 3.04
C LEU A 46 3.01 -7.48 4.12
N ARG A 47 4.10 -7.67 4.88
CA ARG A 47 4.19 -8.73 5.90
C ARG A 47 3.09 -8.60 6.95
N ASN A 48 2.65 -9.72 7.51
CA ASN A 48 1.61 -9.76 8.56
C ASN A 48 0.28 -9.10 8.15
N ASN A 49 -0.12 -9.29 6.88
CA ASN A 49 -1.47 -9.01 6.40
C ASN A 49 -2.24 -10.30 6.13
N GLN A 50 -3.51 -10.17 5.77
CA GLN A 50 -4.42 -11.28 5.46
C GLN A 50 -4.70 -11.37 3.96
N LEU A 51 -3.72 -10.97 3.14
CA LEU A 51 -3.83 -10.99 1.69
C LEU A 51 -3.93 -12.43 1.23
N THR A 52 -5.10 -12.80 0.73
CA THR A 52 -5.35 -14.15 0.18
C THR A 52 -4.98 -14.22 -1.30
N ARG A 53 -4.86 -13.06 -1.96
CA ARG A 53 -4.57 -12.88 -3.38
C ARG A 53 -3.79 -11.57 -3.55
N LEU A 54 -2.91 -11.56 -4.55
CA LEU A 54 -2.15 -10.39 -5.01
C LEU A 54 -2.69 -9.95 -6.37
#